data_AF-A0A7X1GL32-F1
#
_entry.id   AF-A0A7X1GL32-F1
#
_cell.length_a   1.000
_cell.length_b   1.000
_cell.length_c   1.000
_cell.angle_alpha   90.00
_cell.angle_beta   90.00
_cell.angle_gamma   90.00
#
_symmetry.space_group_name_H-M   'P 1'
#
loop_
_entity.id
_entity.type
_entity.pdbx_description
1 polymer ?
#
loop_
_entity_poly.entity_id
_entity_poly.type
_entity_poly.pdbx_seq_one_letter_code
_entity_poly.pdbx_strand_id
1 'polypeptide(L)'
;MIENMNLTDITIIAGGYFILLFTSGMMVNYILSKISGESISQKIGKDARDTGFIIGKCENLLILTFMILEAYTSLALIFAAKTIVRKEDLNKNSLFFLAGTMVNVTYSIMIGFLVRILTGMV
;
A
#
# COMPACT_ATOMS: atom_id res chain seq x y z
N MET A 1 9.02 -23.36 -1.87
CA MET A 1 8.85 -22.52 -0.65
C MET A 1 7.41 -22.56 -0.13
N ILE A 2 6.39 -22.47 -0.98
CA ILE A 2 4.97 -22.54 -0.57
C ILE A 2 4.53 -23.97 -0.21
N GLU A 3 5.22 -25.00 -0.71
CA GLU A 3 4.84 -26.41 -0.55
C GLU A 3 4.92 -26.96 0.89
N ASN A 4 5.56 -26.24 1.82
CA ASN A 4 5.68 -26.63 3.24
C ASN A 4 5.10 -25.57 4.21
N MET A 5 4.04 -24.86 3.81
CA MET A 5 3.42 -23.86 4.68
C MET A 5 2.71 -24.51 5.87
N ASN A 6 3.14 -24.15 7.08
CA ASN A 6 2.48 -24.57 8.30
C ASN A 6 1.28 -23.67 8.61
N LEU A 7 0.41 -24.12 9.52
CA LEU A 7 -0.73 -23.33 9.98
C LEU A 7 -0.30 -21.96 10.56
N THR A 8 0.88 -21.92 11.17
CA THR A 8 1.49 -20.69 11.70
C THR A 8 1.77 -19.68 10.57
N ASP A 9 2.32 -20.14 9.44
CA ASP A 9 2.66 -19.26 8.30
C ASP A 9 1.40 -18.68 7.67
N ILE A 10 0.36 -19.51 7.51
CA ILE A 10 -0.96 -19.08 7.04
C ILE A 10 -1.53 -18.00 7.97
N THR A 11 -1.41 -18.20 9.28
CA THR A 11 -1.91 -17.25 10.29
C THR A 11 -1.15 -15.92 10.22
N ILE A 12 0.18 -15.97 10.07
CA ILE A 12 1.03 -14.77 9.94
C ILE A 12 0.68 -14.01 8.66
N ILE A 13 0.52 -14.70 7.52
CA ILE A 13 0.16 -14.08 6.25
C ILE A 13 -1.22 -13.44 6.33
N ALA A 14 -2.23 -14.16 6.85
CA ALA A 14 -3.56 -13.62 7.05
C ALA A 14 -3.55 -12.38 7.98
N GLY A 15 -2.76 -12.44 9.05
CA GLY A 15 -2.51 -11.30 9.94
C GLY A 15 -1.86 -10.13 9.21
N GLY A 16 -0.89 -10.38 8.34
CA GLY A 16 -0.24 -9.37 7.50
C GLY A 16 -1.23 -8.66 6.57
N TYR A 17 -2.10 -9.41 5.90
CA TYR A 17 -3.18 -8.85 5.08
C TYR A 17 -4.12 -7.99 5.91
N PHE A 18 -4.54 -8.49 7.07
CA PHE A 18 -5.44 -7.77 7.96
C PHE A 18 -4.79 -6.46 8.44
N ILE A 19 -3.59 -6.52 9.01
CA ILE A 19 -2.85 -5.33 9.46
C ILE A 19 -2.77 -4.32 8.31
N LEU A 20 -2.27 -4.74 7.16
CA LEU A 20 -2.07 -3.84 6.02
C LEU A 20 -3.38 -3.19 5.54
N LEU A 21 -4.46 -3.96 5.43
CA LEU A 21 -5.76 -3.44 5.00
C LEU A 21 -6.41 -2.49 6.00
N PHE A 22 -6.14 -2.59 7.29
CA PHE A 22 -6.72 -1.69 8.30
C PHE A 22 -5.83 -0.46 8.56
N THR A 23 -4.51 -0.62 8.60
CA THR A 23 -3.58 0.43 9.04
C THR A 23 -3.08 1.32 7.90
N SER A 24 -3.02 0.84 6.65
CA SER A 24 -2.38 1.60 5.55
C SER A 24 -3.00 2.98 5.33
N GLY A 25 -4.33 3.07 5.37
CA GLY A 25 -5.05 4.32 5.18
C GLY A 25 -4.83 5.31 6.32
N MET A 26 -4.76 4.80 7.56
CA MET A 26 -4.44 5.61 8.73
C MET A 26 -3.01 6.15 8.63
N MET A 27 -2.05 5.32 8.21
CA MET A 27 -0.65 5.70 8.09
C MET A 27 -0.43 6.76 7.01
N VAL A 28 -1.03 6.59 5.83
CA VAL A 28 -1.01 7.59 4.76
C VAL A 28 -1.64 8.90 5.25
N ASN A 29 -2.81 8.83 5.89
CA ASN A 29 -3.49 10.03 6.38
C ASN A 29 -2.66 10.79 7.42
N TYR A 30 -2.04 10.07 8.36
CA TYR A 30 -1.20 10.64 9.41
C TYR A 30 0.05 11.34 8.85
N ILE A 31 0.77 10.68 7.93
CA ILE A 31 1.97 11.28 7.33
C ILE A 31 1.60 12.50 6.48
N LEU A 32 0.55 12.40 5.66
CA LEU A 32 0.16 13.50 4.78
C LEU A 32 -0.39 14.69 5.57
N SER A 33 -1.16 14.49 6.64
CA SER A 33 -1.61 15.59 7.49
C SER A 33 -0.44 16.26 8.21
N LYS A 34 0.58 15.49 8.62
CA LYS A 34 1.78 16.02 9.26
C LYS A 34 2.64 16.86 8.31
N ILE A 35 2.74 16.46 7.04
CA ILE A 35 3.51 17.19 6.03
C ILE A 35 2.76 18.43 5.54
N SER A 36 1.43 18.33 5.37
CA SER A 36 0.64 19.40 4.76
C SER A 36 0.09 20.43 5.75
N GLY A 37 0.14 20.15 7.05
CA GLY A 37 -0.41 21.03 8.10
C GLY A 37 -1.94 21.13 8.11
N GLU A 38 -2.62 20.46 7.18
CA GLU A 38 -4.07 20.51 6.97
C GLU A 38 -4.65 19.11 6.83
N SER A 39 -5.95 18.96 7.05
CA SER A 39 -6.63 17.68 6.89
C SER A 39 -6.78 17.32 5.41
N ILE A 40 -6.64 16.03 5.08
CA ILE A 40 -6.82 15.51 3.71
C ILE A 40 -8.19 15.92 3.13
N SER A 41 -9.22 16.01 3.99
CA SER A 41 -10.58 16.39 3.59
C SER A 41 -10.71 17.82 3.08
N GLN A 42 -9.75 18.71 3.35
CA GLN A 42 -9.73 20.07 2.81
C GLN A 42 -9.00 20.17 1.47
N LYS A 43 -8.09 19.24 1.16
CA LYS A 43 -7.28 19.28 -0.08
C LYS A 43 -7.90 18.55 -1.27
N ILE A 44 -8.78 17.58 -1.03
CA ILE A 44 -9.38 16.76 -2.09
C ILE A 44 -10.87 16.54 -1.86
N GLY A 45 -11.62 16.54 -2.97
CA GLY A 45 -13.05 16.22 -2.98
C GLY A 45 -13.31 14.77 -2.50
N LYS A 46 -14.51 14.55 -1.97
CA LYS A 46 -14.93 13.26 -1.40
C LYS A 46 -14.78 12.10 -2.38
N ASP A 47 -15.17 12.28 -3.64
CA ASP A 47 -15.13 11.22 -4.65
C ASP A 47 -13.68 10.79 -5.00
N ALA A 48 -12.76 11.75 -5.08
CA ALA A 48 -11.34 11.48 -5.30
C ALA A 48 -10.69 10.79 -4.10
N ARG A 49 -11.15 11.11 -2.88
CA ARG A 49 -10.72 10.46 -1.65
C ARG A 49 -11.20 9.01 -1.58
N ASP A 50 -12.47 8.75 -1.85
CA ASP A 50 -13.07 7.43 -1.79
C ASP A 50 -12.48 6.50 -2.87
N THR A 51 -12.35 7.01 -4.11
CA THR A 51 -11.68 6.30 -5.20
C THR A 51 -10.22 6.01 -4.86
N GLY A 52 -9.50 7.02 -4.35
CA GLY A 52 -8.11 6.88 -3.95
C GLY A 52 -7.90 5.87 -2.81
N PHE A 53 -8.85 5.76 -1.90
CA PHE A 53 -8.84 4.78 -0.80
C PHE A 53 -8.99 3.35 -1.34
N ILE A 54 -9.97 3.10 -2.20
CA ILE A 54 -10.21 1.77 -2.79
C ILE A 54 -9.00 1.31 -3.63
N ILE A 55 -8.45 2.20 -4.47
CA ILE A 55 -7.23 1.92 -5.24
C ILE A 55 -6.07 1.59 -4.31
N GLY A 56 -5.91 2.34 -3.21
CA GLY A 56 -4.88 2.08 -2.20
C GLY A 56 -4.97 0.69 -1.59
N LYS A 57 -6.19 0.21 -1.27
CA LYS A 57 -6.40 -1.15 -0.74
C LYS A 57 -6.08 -2.23 -1.77
N CYS A 58 -6.45 -2.03 -3.03
CA CYS A 58 -6.10 -2.97 -4.10
C CYS A 58 -4.58 -3.07 -4.28
N GLU A 59 -3.88 -1.94 -4.24
CA GLU A 59 -2.41 -1.92 -4.28
C GLU A 59 -1.81 -2.65 -3.07
N ASN A 60 -2.31 -2.43 -1.86
CA ASN A 60 -1.84 -3.12 -0.66
C ASN A 60 -1.92 -4.66 -0.82
N LEU A 61 -3.06 -5.16 -1.31
CA LEU A 61 -3.26 -6.60 -1.57
C LEU A 61 -2.23 -7.14 -2.53
N LEU A 62 -2.05 -6.45 -3.66
CA LEU A 62 -1.13 -6.90 -4.71
C LEU A 62 0.33 -6.83 -4.26
N ILE A 63 0.74 -5.76 -3.55
CA ILE A 63 2.10 -5.63 -3.04
C ILE A 63 2.41 -6.79 -2.09
N LEU A 64 1.54 -7.07 -1.12
CA LEU A 64 1.78 -8.16 -0.17
C LEU A 64 1.81 -9.52 -0.89
N THR A 65 0.90 -9.74 -1.84
CA THR A 65 0.89 -10.96 -2.68
C THR A 65 2.22 -11.13 -3.42
N PHE A 66 2.67 -10.11 -4.14
CA PHE A 66 3.88 -10.17 -4.94
C PHE A 66 5.15 -10.22 -4.11
N MET A 67 5.16 -9.65 -2.91
CA MET A 67 6.25 -9.84 -1.96
C MET A 67 6.37 -11.31 -1.56
N ILE A 68 5.26 -11.96 -1.20
CA ILE A 68 5.23 -13.38 -0.80
C ILE A 68 5.63 -14.29 -1.98
N LEU A 69 5.19 -13.96 -3.20
CA LEU A 69 5.54 -14.70 -4.42
C LEU A 69 6.91 -14.33 -5.02
N GLU A 70 7.65 -13.42 -4.38
CA GLU A 70 8.94 -12.88 -4.87
C GLU A 70 8.87 -12.24 -6.27
N ALA A 71 7.69 -11.80 -6.69
CA ALA A 71 7.42 -11.17 -7.98
C ALA A 71 7.75 -9.66 -7.95
N TYR A 72 8.99 -9.30 -7.61
CA TYR A 72 9.38 -7.89 -7.40
C TYR A 72 9.22 -7.02 -8.66
N THR A 73 9.42 -7.59 -9.85
CA THR A 73 9.16 -6.87 -11.11
C THR A 73 7.70 -6.43 -11.24
N SER A 74 6.76 -7.25 -10.73
CA SER A 74 5.34 -6.92 -10.75
C SER A 74 4.98 -5.79 -9.79
N LEU A 75 5.76 -5.57 -8.73
CA LEU A 75 5.61 -4.39 -7.86
C LEU A 75 5.86 -3.10 -8.63
N ALA A 76 6.92 -3.06 -9.46
CA ALA A 76 7.23 -1.91 -10.29
C ALA A 76 6.12 -1.64 -11.33
N LEU A 77 5.54 -2.69 -11.92
CA LEU A 77 4.42 -2.58 -12.85
C LEU A 77 3.18 -1.96 -12.21
N ILE A 78 2.81 -2.39 -10.99
CA ILE A 78 1.66 -1.81 -10.28
C ILE A 78 1.91 -0.34 -9.95
N PHE A 79 3.11 -0.02 -9.47
CA PHE A 79 3.50 1.35 -9.15
C PHE A 79 3.38 2.28 -10.37
N ALA A 80 3.86 1.81 -11.52
CA ALA A 80 3.74 2.53 -12.79
C ALA A 80 2.27 2.68 -13.22
N ALA A 81 1.51 1.58 -13.21
CA ALA A 81 0.09 1.57 -13.60
C ALA A 81 -0.73 2.56 -12.76
N LYS A 82 -0.52 2.57 -11.43
CA LYS A 82 -1.21 3.50 -10.52
C LYS A 82 -0.89 4.96 -10.83
N THR A 83 0.36 5.26 -11.15
CA THR A 83 0.81 6.62 -11.50
C THR A 83 0.18 7.08 -12.83
N ILE A 84 0.04 6.18 -13.80
CA ILE A 84 -0.59 6.46 -15.09
C ILE A 84 -2.09 6.73 -14.93
N VAL A 85 -2.81 5.88 -14.19
CA VAL A 85 -4.26 6.04 -13.98
C VAL A 85 -4.59 7.31 -13.21
N ARG A 86 -3.73 7.73 -12.27
CA ARG A 86 -3.92 8.95 -11.46
C ARG A 86 -3.29 10.20 -12.08
N LYS A 87 -2.91 10.17 -13.36
CA LYS A 87 -2.24 11.30 -14.04
C LYS A 87 -3.07 12.59 -14.00
N GLU A 88 -4.40 12.49 -14.10
CA GLU A 88 -5.29 13.65 -14.04
C GLU A 88 -5.34 14.29 -12.64
N ASP A 89 -5.36 13.47 -11.59
CA ASP A 89 -5.31 13.91 -10.18
C ASP A 89 -3.94 14.54 -9.84
N LEU A 90 -2.87 13.96 -10.38
CA LEU A 90 -1.51 14.47 -10.23
C LEU A 90 -1.37 15.88 -10.81
N ASN A 91 -2.08 16.25 -11.86
CA ASN A 91 -1.97 17.61 -12.42
C ASN A 91 -2.54 18.70 -11.52
N LYS A 92 -3.43 18.37 -10.58
CA LYS A 92 -4.05 19.34 -9.64
C LYS A 92 -3.25 19.49 -8.34
N ASN A 93 -2.75 18.38 -7.79
CA ASN A 93 -2.03 18.34 -6.50
C ASN A 93 -0.90 17.28 -6.53
N SER A 94 0.04 17.39 -7.48
CA SER A 94 1.03 16.35 -7.81
C SER A 94 1.80 15.81 -6.60
N LEU A 95 2.40 16.71 -5.82
CA LEU A 95 3.24 16.36 -4.69
C LEU A 95 2.46 15.63 -3.60
N PHE A 96 1.19 15.99 -3.40
CA PHE A 96 0.34 15.37 -2.38
C PHE A 96 -0.01 13.92 -2.73
N PHE A 97 -0.46 13.68 -3.98
CA PHE A 97 -0.82 12.35 -4.43
C PHE A 97 0.39 11.43 -4.62
N LEU A 98 1.51 12.00 -5.08
CA LEU A 98 2.77 11.27 -5.20
C LEU A 98 3.29 10.88 -3.81
N ALA A 99 3.30 11.80 -2.84
CA ALA A 99 3.67 11.50 -1.46
C ALA A 99 2.78 10.41 -0.85
N GLY A 100 1.46 10.50 -1.02
CA GLY A 100 0.53 9.47 -0.56
C GLY A 100 0.81 8.09 -1.15
N THR A 101 1.16 8.04 -2.44
CA THR A 101 1.52 6.79 -3.11
C THR A 101 2.84 6.23 -2.58
N MET A 102 3.87 7.07 -2.47
CA MET A 102 5.19 6.65 -1.94
C MET A 102 5.09 6.14 -0.51
N VAL A 103 4.32 6.81 0.35
CA VAL A 103 4.07 6.37 1.73
C VAL A 103 3.35 5.02 1.75
N ASN A 104 2.29 4.85 0.95
CA ASN A 104 1.54 3.60 0.92
C ASN A 104 2.39 2.41 0.44
N VAL A 105 3.16 2.60 -0.63
CA VAL A 105 4.04 1.59 -1.21
C VAL A 105 5.13 1.21 -0.20
N THR A 106 5.80 2.19 0.39
CA THR A 106 6.84 1.96 1.39
C THR A 106 6.30 1.19 2.58
N TYR A 107 5.16 1.62 3.13
CA TYR A 107 4.51 0.93 4.24
C TYR A 107 4.15 -0.52 3.90
N SER A 108 3.59 -0.75 2.70
CA SER A 108 3.21 -2.09 2.24
C SER A 108 4.42 -3.01 2.07
N ILE A 109 5.51 -2.50 1.51
CA ILE A 109 6.76 -3.26 1.37
C ILE A 109 7.32 -3.59 2.75
N MET A 110 7.31 -2.66 3.71
CA MET A 110 7.77 -2.93 5.08
C MET A 110 6.96 -4.04 5.74
N ILE A 111 5.63 -4.01 5.63
CA ILE A 111 4.77 -5.09 6.17
C ILE A 111 5.04 -6.41 5.44
N GLY A 112 5.13 -6.41 4.11
CA GLY A 112 5.44 -7.63 3.35
C GLY A 112 6.81 -8.22 3.68
N PHE A 113 7.80 -7.37 3.90
CA PHE A 113 9.12 -7.78 4.36
C PHE A 113 9.07 -8.40 5.76
N LEU A 114 8.34 -7.78 6.70
CA LEU A 114 8.14 -8.34 8.04
C LEU A 114 7.43 -9.70 8.01
N VAL A 115 6.38 -9.84 7.19
CA VAL A 115 5.67 -11.12 7.01
C VAL A 115 6.65 -12.20 6.56
N ARG A 116 7.48 -11.91 5.56
CA ARG A 116 8.48 -12.88 5.07
C ARG A 116 9.52 -13.26 6.11
N ILE A 117 10.02 -12.31 6.89
CA ILE A 117 10.94 -12.60 8.00
C ILE A 117 10.27 -13.55 9.01
N LEU A 118 9.04 -13.24 9.42
CA LEU A 118 8.32 -14.01 10.42
C LEU A 118 7.95 -15.43 9.97
N THR A 119 7.70 -15.62 8.67
CA THR A 119 7.44 -16.95 8.08
C THR A 119 8.73 -17.69 7.68
N GLY A 120 9.92 -17.13 7.96
CA GLY A 120 11.20 -17.71 7.54
C GLY A 120 11.36 -17.80 6.01
N MET A 121 10.68 -16.91 5.27
CA MET A 121 10.70 -16.89 3.81
C MET A 121 11.80 -15.99 3.22
N VAL A 122 12.79 -15.59 4.01
CA VAL A 122 13.92 -14.74 3.60
C VAL A 122 15.15 -15.59 3.28
#